data_AF-X8H0F1-F1
#
_entry.id   AF-X8H0F1-F1
#
_cell.length_a   1.000
_cell.length_b   1.000
_cell.length_c   1.000
_cell.angle_alpha   90.00
_cell.angle_beta   90.00
_cell.angle_gamma   90.00
#
_symmetry.space_group_name_H-M   'P 1'
#
loop_
_entity.id
_entity.type
_entity.pdbx_description
1 polymer ?
#
loop_
_entity_poly.entity_id
_entity_poly.type
_entity_poly.pdbx_seq_one_letter_code
_entity_poly.pdbx_strand_id
1 'polypeptide(L)'
;MRTRVYYCDPSSPYQKGSCEVNHELIRRAFPKGTSFDNLTQEDVTRMMDHIKSYKRKKLNDHTPYYSFSFPYGEEVLKKQGCSKVAIENIILKPKLLKK
;
A
#
# COMPACT_ATOMS: atom_id res chain seq x y z
N MET A 1 -12.80 -7.25 19.40
CA MET A 1 -12.60 -7.94 18.11
C MET A 1 -11.71 -9.15 18.36
N ARG A 2 -12.10 -10.35 17.91
CA ARG A 2 -11.32 -11.58 18.13
C ARG A 2 -10.53 -11.87 16.85
N THR A 3 -9.22 -11.71 16.88
CA THR A 3 -8.35 -11.88 15.70
C THR A 3 -7.70 -13.25 15.74
N ARG A 4 -7.70 -13.96 14.60
CA ARG A 4 -6.93 -15.21 14.43
C ARG A 4 -5.58 -14.88 13.81
N VAL A 5 -4.52 -15.49 14.34
CA VAL A 5 -3.15 -15.31 13.84
C VAL A 5 -2.76 -16.56 13.06
N TYR A 6 -2.19 -16.35 11.87
CA TYR A 6 -1.75 -17.41 10.98
C TYR A 6 -0.27 -17.21 10.64
N TYR A 7 0.49 -18.30 10.52
CA TYR A 7 1.91 -18.29 10.19
C TYR A 7 2.14 -19.01 8.86
N CYS A 8 3.21 -18.62 8.16
CA CYS A 8 3.67 -19.37 7.00
C CYS A 8 4.51 -20.56 7.46
N ASP A 9 4.47 -21.65 6.71
CA ASP A 9 5.34 -22.80 6.89
C ASP A 9 6.81 -22.41 6.66
N PRO A 10 7.75 -23.05 7.39
CA PRO A 10 9.17 -22.85 7.17
C PRO A 10 9.54 -23.05 5.69
N SER A 11 10.42 -22.19 5.17
CA SER A 11 10.90 -22.24 3.78
C SER A 11 9.81 -22.15 2.70
N SER A 12 8.62 -21.62 3.02
CA SER A 12 7.49 -21.49 2.08
C SER A 12 7.14 -20.03 1.77
N PRO A 13 8.03 -19.26 1.11
CA PRO A 13 7.83 -17.82 0.86
C PRO A 13 6.63 -17.53 -0.05
N TYR A 14 6.23 -18.49 -0.89
CA TYR A 14 5.06 -18.37 -1.77
C TYR A 14 3.75 -18.16 -1.01
N GLN A 15 3.64 -18.58 0.26
CA GLN A 15 2.46 -18.37 1.10
C GLN A 15 2.22 -16.89 1.44
N LYS A 16 3.22 -16.02 1.24
CA LYS A 16 3.14 -14.57 1.43
C LYS A 16 3.43 -13.77 0.16
N GLY A 17 3.32 -14.38 -1.02
CA GLY A 17 3.67 -13.73 -2.30
C GLY A 17 2.93 -12.40 -2.54
N SER A 18 1.66 -12.29 -2.10
CA SER A 18 0.93 -11.01 -2.21
C SER A 18 1.50 -9.90 -1.32
N CYS A 19 2.08 -10.24 -0.17
CA CYS A 19 2.78 -9.29 0.69
C CYS A 19 4.08 -8.82 0.03
N GLU A 20 4.83 -9.74 -0.60
CA GLU A 20 6.09 -9.42 -1.29
C GLU A 20 5.87 -8.46 -2.46
N VAL A 21 4.82 -8.66 -3.26
CA VAL A 21 4.43 -7.72 -4.33
C VAL A 21 4.07 -6.34 -3.78
N ASN A 22 3.40 -6.26 -2.62
CA ASN A 22 3.12 -4.97 -1.97
C ASN A 22 4.41 -4.30 -1.48
N HIS A 23 5.35 -5.06 -0.92
CA HIS A 23 6.64 -4.53 -0.50
C HIS A 23 7.45 -3.99 -1.68
N GLU A 24 7.36 -4.60 -2.86
CA GLU A 24 7.99 -4.08 -4.07
C GLU A 24 7.49 -2.66 -4.39
N LEU A 25 6.18 -2.39 -4.29
CA LEU A 25 5.62 -1.06 -4.52
C LEU A 25 6.17 -0.02 -3.54
N ILE A 26 6.32 -0.38 -2.26
CA ILE A 26 6.98 0.46 -1.25
C ILE A 26 8.44 0.72 -1.64
N ARG A 27 9.15 -0.32 -2.10
CA ARG A 27 10.56 -0.20 -2.53
C ARG A 27 10.78 0.65 -3.77
N ARG A 28 9.75 0.88 -4.60
CA ARG A 28 9.85 1.84 -5.71
C ARG A 28 9.90 3.29 -5.21
N ALA A 29 9.23 3.59 -4.10
CA ALA A 29 9.36 4.87 -3.40
C ALA A 29 10.65 4.92 -2.54
N PHE A 30 11.07 3.79 -1.99
CA PHE A 30 12.26 3.67 -1.15
C PHE A 30 13.24 2.60 -1.65
N PRO A 31 14.16 2.99 -2.56
CA PRO A 31 15.17 2.08 -3.08
C PRO A 31 16.03 1.48 -1.97
N LYS A 32 16.62 0.32 -2.25
CA LYS A 32 17.58 -0.32 -1.35
C LYS A 32 18.69 0.68 -0.94
N GLY A 33 19.00 0.74 0.35
CA GLY A 33 19.95 1.70 0.92
C GLY A 33 19.33 3.01 1.44
N THR A 34 18.03 3.24 1.22
CA THR A 34 17.32 4.38 1.82
C THR A 34 17.02 4.10 3.30
N SER A 35 17.40 5.01 4.20
CA SER A 35 17.02 4.95 5.62
C SER A 35 15.54 5.29 5.80
N PHE A 36 14.91 4.63 6.78
CA PHE A 36 13.54 4.92 7.22
C PHE A 36 13.47 5.76 8.48
N ASP A 37 14.61 6.12 9.08
CA ASP A 37 14.67 6.72 10.42
C ASP A 37 14.00 8.10 10.48
N ASN A 38 13.94 8.80 9.34
CA ASN A 38 13.39 10.15 9.25
C ASN A 38 11.96 10.19 8.68
N LEU A 39 11.29 9.04 8.54
CA LEU A 39 9.92 9.00 8.02
C LEU A 39 8.91 9.40 9.10
N THR A 40 8.09 10.39 8.79
CA THR A 40 6.94 10.72 9.65
C THR A 40 5.72 9.87 9.29
N GLN A 41 4.72 9.87 10.18
CA GLN A 41 3.47 9.18 9.90
C GLN A 41 2.77 9.77 8.65
N GLU A 42 2.91 11.07 8.42
CA GLU A 42 2.40 11.75 7.23
C GLU A 42 3.09 11.25 5.96
N ASP A 43 4.41 11.06 5.98
CA ASP A 43 5.17 10.53 4.85
C ASP A 43 4.69 9.11 4.48
N VAL A 44 4.52 8.26 5.49
CA VAL A 44 4.03 6.87 5.32
C VAL A 44 2.59 6.87 4.81
N THR A 45 1.73 7.70 5.39
CA THR A 45 0.32 7.81 4.99
C THR A 45 0.20 8.27 3.54
N ARG A 46 0.96 9.32 3.17
CA ARG A 46 1.05 9.81 1.80
C ARG A 46 1.49 8.71 0.85
N MET A 47 2.60 8.02 1.15
CA MET A 47 3.06 6.89 0.34
C MET A 47 1.95 5.84 0.14
N MET A 48 1.30 5.44 1.23
CA MET A 48 0.26 4.42 1.16
C MET A 48 -0.97 4.88 0.37
N ASP A 49 -1.33 6.16 0.40
CA ASP A 49 -2.44 6.70 -0.40
C ASP A 49 -2.13 6.64 -1.90
N HIS A 50 -0.89 6.93 -2.31
CA HIS A 50 -0.46 6.74 -3.70
C HIS A 50 -0.49 5.24 -4.09
N ILE A 51 -0.02 4.34 -3.24
CA ILE A 51 -0.02 2.88 -3.50
C ILE A 51 -1.45 2.31 -3.58
N LYS A 52 -2.36 2.75 -2.71
CA LYS A 52 -3.77 2.32 -2.68
C LYS A 52 -4.58 2.90 -3.85
N SER A 53 -4.14 4.02 -4.42
CA SER A 53 -4.78 4.67 -5.56
C SER A 53 -4.25 4.16 -6.91
N TYR A 54 -3.20 3.35 -6.91
CA TYR A 54 -2.64 2.76 -8.13
C TYR A 54 -3.47 1.58 -8.63
N LYS A 55 -3.83 1.59 -9.92
CA LYS A 55 -4.57 0.50 -10.59
C LYS A 55 -3.69 -0.74 -10.73
N ARG A 56 -4.27 -1.93 -10.53
CA ARG A 56 -3.54 -3.20 -10.61
C ARG A 56 -4.31 -4.18 -11.50
N LYS A 57 -3.61 -4.78 -12.47
CA LYS A 57 -4.19 -5.80 -13.36
C LYS A 57 -4.81 -6.98 -12.60
N LYS A 58 -4.19 -7.42 -11.50
CA LYS A 58 -4.71 -8.48 -10.61
C LYS A 58 -6.07 -8.13 -9.97
N LEU A 59 -6.42 -6.86 -9.89
CA LEU A 59 -7.69 -6.36 -9.35
C LEU A 59 -8.65 -5.93 -10.46
N ASN A 60 -8.58 -6.57 -11.65
CA ASN A 60 -9.35 -6.17 -12.84
C ASN A 60 -9.19 -4.68 -13.17
N ASP A 61 -7.94 -4.19 -13.12
CA ASP A 61 -7.57 -2.79 -13.37
C ASP A 61 -8.23 -1.77 -12.42
N HIS A 62 -8.79 -2.23 -11.30
CA HIS A 62 -9.20 -1.38 -10.20
C HIS A 62 -8.05 -1.07 -9.24
N THR A 63 -8.26 -0.06 -8.41
CA THR A 63 -7.34 0.31 -7.33
C THR A 63 -7.65 -0.51 -6.07
N PRO A 64 -6.67 -0.77 -5.20
CA PRO A 64 -6.93 -1.34 -3.88
C PRO A 64 -7.98 -0.57 -3.10
N TYR A 65 -7.97 0.77 -3.17
CA TYR A 65 -8.97 1.63 -2.55
C TYR A 65 -10.39 1.27 -3.01
N TYR A 66 -10.61 1.21 -4.33
CA TYR A 66 -11.91 0.87 -4.91
C TYR A 66 -12.33 -0.57 -4.57
N SER A 67 -11.39 -1.50 -4.69
CA SER A 67 -11.63 -2.93 -4.43
C SER A 67 -12.06 -3.19 -2.99
N PHE A 68 -11.59 -2.37 -2.05
CA PHE A 68 -12.01 -2.42 -0.66
C PHE A 68 -13.32 -1.64 -0.42
N SER A 69 -13.48 -0.45 -1.00
CA SER A 69 -14.66 0.38 -0.78
C SER A 69 -15.94 -0.23 -1.35
N PHE A 70 -15.84 -1.00 -2.44
CA PHE A 70 -16.99 -1.63 -3.09
C PHE A 70 -17.78 -2.57 -2.16
N PRO A 71 -17.16 -3.56 -1.49
CA PRO A 71 -17.87 -4.43 -0.56
C PRO A 71 -18.06 -3.86 0.86
N TYR A 72 -17.15 -3.00 1.35
CA TYR A 72 -17.13 -2.58 2.77
C TYR A 72 -17.57 -1.13 3.02
N GLY A 73 -17.80 -0.35 1.96
CA GLY A 73 -18.15 1.06 2.06
C GLY A 73 -16.93 1.98 2.26
N GLU A 74 -17.07 3.23 1.82
CA GLU A 74 -15.99 4.21 1.89
C GLU A 74 -15.75 4.74 3.32
N GLU A 75 -16.78 4.71 4.18
CA GLU A 75 -16.68 5.20 5.56
C GLU A 75 -15.59 4.49 6.37
N VAL A 76 -15.38 3.20 6.13
CA VAL A 76 -14.35 2.42 6.80
C VAL A 76 -12.96 2.93 6.42
N LEU A 77 -12.73 3.25 5.14
CA LEU A 77 -11.46 3.80 4.67
C LEU A 77 -11.21 5.20 5.26
N LYS A 78 -12.25 6.04 5.33
CA LYS A 78 -12.16 7.37 5.94
C LYS A 78 -11.80 7.29 7.42
N LYS A 79 -12.40 6.35 8.17
CA LYS A 79 -12.05 6.09 9.59
C LYS A 79 -10.61 5.60 9.76
N GLN A 80 -10.05 4.93 8.76
CA GLN A 80 -8.64 4.50 8.72
C GLN A 80 -7.69 5.58 8.18
N GLY A 81 -8.17 6.81 7.97
CA GLY A 81 -7.36 7.93 7.47
C GLY A 81 -6.86 7.75 6.04
N CYS A 82 -7.46 6.85 5.25
CA CYS A 82 -7.04 6.60 3.88
C CYS A 82 -7.69 7.62 2.94
N SER A 83 -6.87 8.26 2.09
CA SER A 83 -7.35 9.20 1.08
C SER A 83 -7.09 8.67 -0.34
N LYS A 84 -7.95 9.07 -1.27
CA LYS A 84 -7.80 8.77 -2.69
C LYS A 84 -6.93 9.83 -3.35
N VAL A 85 -5.94 9.40 -4.14
CA VAL A 85 -5.11 10.27 -4.97
C VAL A 85 -5.61 10.21 -6.41
N ALA A 86 -5.72 11.37 -7.06
CA ALA A 86 -6.08 11.47 -8.47
C ALA A 86 -5.00 10.81 -9.35
N ILE A 87 -5.39 10.23 -10.49
CA ILE A 87 -4.53 9.34 -11.28
C ILE A 87 -3.27 10.07 -11.78
N GLU A 88 -3.44 11.30 -12.22
CA GLU A 88 -2.40 12.21 -12.69
C GLU A 88 -1.35 12.54 -11.60
N ASN A 89 -1.75 12.43 -10.33
CA ASN A 89 -0.92 12.78 -9.18
C ASN A 89 -0.27 11.53 -8.54
N ILE A 90 -0.49 10.33 -9.07
CA ILE A 90 0.10 9.11 -8.50
C ILE A 90 1.61 9.06 -8.77
N ILE A 91 2.40 9.06 -7.70
CA ILE A 91 3.85 8.91 -7.77
C ILE A 91 4.25 7.70 -6.96
N LEU A 92 4.87 6.71 -7.62
CA LEU A 92 5.43 5.51 -6.99
C LEU A 92 6.96 5.47 -7.09
N LYS A 93 7.60 6.63 -7.23
CA LYS A 93 9.06 6.77 -7.43
C LYS A 93 9.67 7.51 -6.25
N PRO A 94 11.01 7.52 -6.08
CA PRO A 94 11.65 8.15 -4.92
C PRO A 94 11.39 9.65 -4.78
N LYS A 95 11.00 10.32 -5.88
CA LYS A 95 10.58 11.73 -5.85
C LYS A 95 9.31 12.00 -5.01
N LEU A 96 8.59 10.97 -4.58
CA LEU A 96 7.35 11.11 -3.85
C LEU A 96 7.50 11.89 -2.52
N LEU A 97 8.61 11.65 -1.82
CA LEU A 97 8.91 12.21 -0.50
C LEU A 97 10.18 13.06 -0.51
N LYS A 98 10.67 13.43 -1.70
CA LYS A 98 11.72 14.44 -1.81
C LYS A 98 11.12 15.78 -1.42
N LYS A 99 11.60 16.33 -0.31
CA LYS A 99 11.37 17.73 0.09
C LYS A 99 12.20 18.64 -0.81
#